data_AF-A0A1I2XEU4-F1
#
_entry.id   AF-A0A1I2XEU4-F1
#
_cell.length_a   1.000
_cell.length_b   1.000
_cell.length_c   1.000
_cell.angle_alpha   90.00
_cell.angle_beta   90.00
_cell.angle_gamma   90.00
#
_symmetry.space_group_name_H-M   'P 1'
#
loop_
_entity.id
_entity.type
_entity.pdbx_description
1 polymer ?
#
loop_
_entity_poly.entity_id
_entity_poly.type
_entity_poly.pdbx_seq_one_letter_code
_entity_poly.pdbx_strand_id
1 'polypeptide(L)'
;MRTVTLTFIFGLFALLSCDKKNDPIPNPPDEGKSEIRINSIQLQDWTDGPKKVYENEWNLSIQKSGDNSPISFSFHPNNSPIQEKIELEKGSYSYSYESESTPTFSDFLPVKISGEFDAENPDQPVDLNGVAKSKRVFFQMNYESSTPKLEQPQIMDFYPQEGDFYLYYNTSDLLKIRIPFPESERFLTQFHAANSTSLSTTYRVEWPENNDFYENSIKLDENEWPVTLIPTTLNRLDESQDETSGLAWIEGRLFSINDGDNSNEIHEIDPFSGAVVRSIEVTNAANVDWEDLAQSENHLFIGDFGNNIGNRRDLVIYKVAISDLLNQAVLEAEKIEFNYPNQTDFGNNSMNHEFDCEAMVYLDGSLHLFTKNWVSESSDHYILPSDAGSYDAELLENIDLDGLVTAADIDPESGRLILMGFRRLGSNPLEQWLWFFEGIAENKVQGRFQQSKIGGIPARGFPEGLAFWEKGNIWISSERFVLEGVYDIPPLIGVVGLEGLF
;
A
#
# COMPACT_ATOMS: atom_id res chain seq x y z
N MET A 1 -16.16 44.82 -50.41
CA MET A 1 -16.33 45.51 -51.71
C MET A 1 -15.09 46.36 -51.96
N ARG A 2 -14.18 45.90 -52.83
CA ARG A 2 -13.14 46.64 -53.61
C ARG A 2 -12.02 45.68 -54.01
N THR A 3 -12.21 45.16 -55.20
CA THR A 3 -11.25 44.85 -56.25
C THR A 3 -9.91 45.60 -56.14
N VAL A 4 -8.81 44.89 -56.35
CA VAL A 4 -7.70 45.37 -57.20
C VAL A 4 -7.18 44.17 -58.00
N THR A 5 -7.51 44.17 -59.28
CA THR A 5 -6.80 43.42 -60.33
C THR A 5 -5.76 44.38 -60.90
N LEU A 6 -4.50 43.98 -61.01
CA LEU A 6 -3.57 44.64 -61.94
C LEU A 6 -2.75 43.59 -62.68
N THR A 7 -2.91 43.66 -63.99
CA THR A 7 -2.35 42.83 -65.05
C THR A 7 -1.00 43.39 -65.53
N PHE A 8 -0.27 42.57 -66.32
CA PHE A 8 0.66 42.93 -67.40
C PHE A 8 2.17 43.04 -67.03
N ILE A 9 3.17 42.71 -67.86
CA ILE A 9 3.32 42.28 -69.28
C ILE A 9 4.73 41.73 -69.52
N PHE A 10 4.84 40.74 -70.42
CA PHE A 10 5.92 40.31 -71.34
C PHE A 10 7.42 40.56 -71.09
N GLY A 11 8.20 39.53 -71.48
CA GLY A 11 9.55 39.64 -72.06
C GLY A 11 10.27 38.27 -72.07
N LEU A 12 10.14 37.40 -73.07
CA LEU A 12 10.78 37.34 -74.40
C LEU A 12 12.18 36.62 -74.43
N PHE A 13 12.22 35.53 -75.21
CA PHE A 13 13.35 34.83 -75.88
C PHE A 13 14.56 34.31 -75.09
N ALA A 14 14.79 32.98 -75.13
CA ALA A 14 15.85 32.36 -75.95
C ALA A 14 15.90 30.82 -75.74
N LEU A 15 16.09 30.10 -76.86
CA LEU A 15 16.35 28.67 -76.96
C LEU A 15 17.66 28.29 -76.26
N LEU A 16 17.71 27.12 -75.61
CA LEU A 16 18.89 26.25 -75.57
C LEU A 16 18.49 24.82 -75.18
N SER A 17 18.85 23.90 -76.08
CA SER A 17 18.95 22.46 -75.90
C SER A 17 19.67 22.08 -74.62
N CYS A 18 19.12 21.15 -73.83
CA CYS A 18 19.87 20.41 -72.81
C CYS A 18 19.46 18.94 -72.83
N ASP A 19 20.47 18.11 -73.02
CA ASP A 19 20.46 16.66 -73.05
C ASP A 19 19.80 16.04 -71.81
N LYS A 20 19.12 14.90 -72.01
CA LYS A 20 18.70 14.02 -70.92
C LYS A 20 19.94 13.58 -70.14
N LYS A 21 20.15 14.14 -68.96
CA LYS A 21 20.99 13.50 -67.94
C LYS A 21 20.26 12.25 -67.47
N ASN A 22 20.92 11.11 -67.64
CA ASN A 22 20.54 9.87 -66.99
C ASN A 22 20.71 10.06 -65.48
N ASP A 23 19.60 10.24 -64.76
CA ASP A 23 19.57 9.93 -63.34
C ASP A 23 19.83 8.42 -63.19
N PRO A 24 20.71 7.97 -62.29
CA PRO A 24 20.83 6.56 -62.00
C PRO A 24 19.48 6.06 -61.47
N ILE A 25 18.87 5.14 -62.22
CA ILE A 25 17.70 4.38 -61.78
C ILE A 25 18.10 3.68 -60.48
N PRO A 26 17.38 3.88 -59.35
CA PRO A 26 17.60 3.07 -58.17
C PRO A 26 17.43 1.60 -58.57
N ASN A 27 18.36 0.72 -58.19
CA ASN A 27 18.20 -0.70 -58.43
C ASN A 27 16.78 -1.13 -57.97
N PRO A 28 16.03 -1.90 -58.78
CA PRO A 28 14.77 -2.46 -58.31
C PRO A 28 15.04 -3.30 -57.05
N PRO A 29 14.14 -3.30 -56.05
CA PRO A 29 14.29 -4.14 -54.86
C PRO A 29 14.46 -5.60 -55.29
N ASP A 30 15.44 -6.27 -54.70
CA ASP A 30 15.79 -7.67 -54.96
C ASP A 30 14.54 -8.54 -54.72
N GLU A 31 13.92 -9.09 -55.80
CA GLU A 31 12.54 -9.62 -55.78
C GLU A 31 12.31 -10.78 -54.78
N GLY A 32 13.40 -11.37 -54.25
CA GLY A 32 13.38 -12.52 -53.33
C GLY A 32 13.62 -12.22 -51.85
N LYS A 33 13.83 -10.95 -51.45
CA LYS A 33 14.19 -10.59 -50.08
C LYS A 33 13.23 -9.58 -49.44
N SER A 34 13.24 -9.56 -48.12
CA SER A 34 12.41 -8.72 -47.25
C SER A 34 13.30 -8.05 -46.20
N GLU A 35 13.19 -6.74 -46.05
CA GLU A 35 13.82 -5.99 -44.96
C GLU A 35 12.91 -6.04 -43.72
N ILE A 36 13.35 -6.75 -42.68
CA ILE A 36 12.63 -6.87 -41.43
C ILE A 36 12.99 -5.72 -40.51
N ARG A 37 11.98 -5.02 -39.99
CA ARG A 37 12.11 -3.97 -39.00
C ARG A 37 11.36 -4.33 -37.73
N ILE A 38 12.04 -4.32 -36.59
CA ILE A 38 11.36 -4.48 -35.31
C ILE A 38 10.59 -3.19 -35.02
N ASN A 39 9.27 -3.27 -34.98
CA ASN A 39 8.39 -2.12 -34.81
C ASN A 39 8.13 -1.84 -33.33
N SER A 40 7.86 -2.88 -32.54
CA SER A 40 7.62 -2.74 -31.10
C SER A 40 7.89 -4.04 -30.33
N ILE A 41 7.96 -3.93 -29.00
CA ILE A 41 8.00 -5.06 -28.07
C ILE A 41 6.70 -5.03 -27.26
N GLN A 42 5.89 -6.07 -27.42
CA GLN A 42 4.58 -6.24 -26.81
C GLN A 42 4.65 -7.32 -25.74
N LEU A 43 4.48 -6.92 -24.48
CA LEU A 43 4.43 -7.84 -23.35
C LEU A 43 2.96 -8.08 -23.00
N GLN A 44 2.49 -9.30 -23.20
CA GLN A 44 1.05 -9.66 -23.10
C GLN A 44 0.49 -9.49 -21.69
N ASP A 45 1.36 -9.59 -20.70
CA ASP A 45 1.09 -9.53 -19.27
C ASP A 45 1.30 -8.13 -18.68
N TRP A 46 1.88 -7.19 -19.45
CA TRP A 46 2.27 -5.87 -18.99
C TRP A 46 1.60 -4.75 -19.78
N THR A 47 0.38 -4.41 -19.36
CA THR A 47 -0.38 -3.26 -19.85
C THR A 47 0.27 -1.94 -19.44
N ASP A 48 0.02 -0.88 -20.22
CA ASP A 48 0.48 0.51 -20.07
C ASP A 48 1.17 0.94 -18.76
N GLY A 49 2.18 1.79 -18.88
CA GLY A 49 2.84 2.41 -17.75
C GLY A 49 4.09 3.17 -18.16
N PRO A 50 4.89 3.64 -17.19
CA PRO A 50 6.18 4.26 -17.47
C PRO A 50 7.03 3.38 -18.41
N LYS A 51 7.82 4.01 -19.28
CA LYS A 51 8.66 3.34 -20.29
C LYS A 51 9.42 2.17 -19.65
N LYS A 52 9.39 1.01 -20.32
CA LYS A 52 10.13 -0.19 -19.92
C LYS A 52 11.60 -0.01 -20.30
N VAL A 53 12.49 -0.52 -19.46
CA VAL A 53 13.95 -0.48 -19.69
C VAL A 53 14.39 -1.93 -19.86
N TYR A 54 15.08 -2.24 -20.96
CA TYR A 54 15.56 -3.58 -21.29
C TYR A 54 17.09 -3.63 -21.23
N GLU A 55 17.68 -4.82 -21.38
CA GLU A 55 19.12 -4.96 -21.63
C GLU A 55 19.53 -4.14 -22.87
N ASN A 56 20.75 -3.59 -22.87
CA ASN A 56 21.18 -2.66 -23.92
C ASN A 56 21.16 -3.26 -25.32
N GLU A 57 21.45 -4.55 -25.45
CA GLU A 57 21.49 -5.28 -26.71
C GLU A 57 20.82 -6.64 -26.53
N TRP A 58 19.96 -7.01 -27.48
CA TRP A 58 19.35 -8.34 -27.56
C TRP A 58 19.87 -9.09 -28.77
N ASN A 59 20.11 -10.39 -28.61
CA ASN A 59 20.48 -11.31 -29.69
C ASN A 59 19.29 -12.23 -30.02
N LEU A 60 18.45 -11.80 -30.94
CA LEU A 60 17.25 -12.53 -31.35
C LEU A 60 17.62 -13.72 -32.23
N SER A 61 17.21 -14.92 -31.83
CA SER A 61 17.33 -16.12 -32.67
C SER A 61 16.16 -16.19 -33.63
N ILE A 62 16.43 -16.09 -34.93
CA ILE A 62 15.43 -16.15 -36.02
C ILE A 62 15.65 -17.44 -36.82
N GLN A 63 14.61 -18.25 -37.01
CA GLN A 63 14.69 -19.52 -37.70
C GLN A 63 13.66 -19.60 -38.83
N LYS A 64 14.12 -19.90 -40.05
CA LYS A 64 13.25 -20.11 -41.21
C LYS A 64 12.54 -21.46 -41.08
N SER A 65 11.26 -21.52 -41.41
CA SER A 65 10.51 -22.78 -41.43
C SER A 65 11.14 -23.78 -42.41
N GLY A 66 11.47 -24.98 -41.91
CA GLY A 66 12.14 -26.03 -42.68
C GLY A 66 13.67 -25.97 -42.72
N ASP A 67 14.30 -24.95 -42.12
CA ASP A 67 15.75 -24.88 -41.88
C ASP A 67 16.05 -25.09 -40.39
N ASN A 68 17.14 -25.78 -40.08
CA ASN A 68 17.61 -26.03 -38.71
C ASN A 68 18.72 -25.08 -38.26
N SER A 69 19.08 -24.09 -39.09
CA SER A 69 20.17 -23.16 -38.82
C SER A 69 19.60 -21.78 -38.44
N PRO A 70 19.44 -21.47 -37.13
CA PRO A 70 18.97 -20.15 -36.71
C PRO A 70 20.02 -19.08 -37.02
N ILE A 71 19.53 -17.88 -37.34
CA ILE A 71 20.31 -16.67 -37.53
C ILE A 71 20.19 -15.83 -36.27
N SER A 72 21.31 -15.26 -35.80
CA SER A 72 21.30 -14.29 -34.69
C SER A 72 21.18 -12.88 -35.24
N PHE A 73 20.24 -12.10 -34.71
CA PHE A 73 20.03 -10.69 -35.04
C PHE A 73 20.18 -9.83 -33.78
N SER A 74 21.24 -8.99 -33.77
CA SER A 74 21.55 -8.09 -32.66
C SER A 74 20.87 -6.73 -32.86
N PHE A 75 20.19 -6.20 -31.84
CA PHE A 75 19.57 -4.88 -31.87
C PHE A 75 19.44 -4.26 -30.47
N HIS A 76 19.26 -2.94 -30.40
CA HIS A 76 19.11 -2.20 -29.14
C HIS A 76 17.63 -1.94 -28.83
N PRO A 77 16.98 -2.72 -27.93
CA PRO A 77 15.53 -2.67 -27.69
C PRO A 77 15.04 -1.38 -27.03
N ASN A 78 15.93 -0.58 -26.42
CA ASN A 78 15.59 0.67 -25.74
C ASN A 78 15.49 1.89 -26.69
N ASN A 79 15.92 1.74 -27.96
CA ASN A 79 15.83 2.79 -28.96
C ASN A 79 14.38 3.02 -29.39
N SER A 80 13.95 4.28 -29.49
CA SER A 80 12.60 4.63 -29.97
C SER A 80 12.71 5.63 -31.12
N PRO A 81 12.42 5.23 -32.38
CA PRO A 81 12.15 3.85 -32.81
C PRO A 81 13.43 2.97 -32.85
N ILE A 82 13.26 1.64 -32.84
CA ILE A 82 14.36 0.68 -33.07
C ILE A 82 14.87 0.88 -34.51
N GLN A 83 16.19 0.99 -34.67
CA GLN A 83 16.81 1.45 -35.93
C GLN A 83 17.34 0.30 -36.79
N GLU A 84 17.70 -0.78 -36.13
CA GLU A 84 18.35 -1.95 -36.72
C GLU A 84 17.36 -2.75 -37.57
N LYS A 85 17.89 -3.32 -38.64
CA LYS A 85 17.11 -4.07 -39.62
C LYS A 85 17.90 -5.30 -40.06
N ILE A 86 17.19 -6.34 -40.49
CA ILE A 86 17.79 -7.54 -41.06
C ILE A 86 17.13 -7.87 -42.39
N GLU A 87 17.94 -8.19 -43.40
CA GLU A 87 17.46 -8.65 -44.69
C GLU A 87 17.34 -10.18 -44.67
N LEU A 88 16.13 -10.69 -44.88
CA LEU A 88 15.82 -12.12 -44.92
C LEU A 88 15.27 -12.52 -46.29
N GLU A 89 15.43 -13.78 -46.67
CA GLU A 89 14.69 -14.33 -47.82
C GLU A 89 13.19 -14.37 -47.51
N LYS A 90 12.35 -14.28 -48.54
CA LYS A 90 10.91 -14.45 -48.33
C LYS A 90 10.56 -15.83 -47.75
N GLY A 91 9.55 -15.86 -46.90
CA GLY A 91 9.04 -17.06 -46.22
C GLY A 91 8.66 -16.82 -44.76
N SER A 92 8.25 -17.90 -44.09
CA SER A 92 7.83 -17.89 -42.68
C SER A 92 9.00 -18.15 -41.73
N TYR A 93 9.05 -17.38 -40.65
CA TYR A 93 10.09 -17.44 -39.63
C TYR A 93 9.49 -17.52 -38.22
N SER A 94 10.18 -18.23 -37.34
CA SER A 94 10.00 -18.08 -35.89
C SER A 94 11.13 -17.22 -35.32
N TYR A 95 10.85 -16.52 -34.22
CA TYR A 95 11.85 -15.79 -33.44
C TYR A 95 11.77 -16.18 -31.97
N SER A 96 12.91 -16.07 -31.28
CA SER A 96 12.97 -16.21 -29.84
C SER A 96 14.12 -15.42 -29.23
N TYR A 97 13.87 -14.86 -28.06
CA TYR A 97 14.86 -14.23 -27.20
C TYR A 97 14.46 -14.48 -25.75
N GLU A 98 15.43 -14.74 -24.87
CA GLU A 98 15.19 -14.82 -23.44
C GLU A 98 16.37 -14.16 -22.73
N SER A 99 16.09 -13.23 -21.82
CA SER A 99 17.13 -12.58 -21.03
C SER A 99 17.97 -13.63 -20.31
N GLU A 100 19.30 -13.47 -20.37
CA GLU A 100 20.26 -14.44 -19.86
C GLU A 100 20.14 -14.64 -18.34
N SER A 101 19.74 -13.58 -17.64
CA SER A 101 19.56 -13.59 -16.19
C SER A 101 18.20 -13.00 -15.79
N THR A 102 17.67 -13.51 -14.68
CA THR A 102 16.53 -12.94 -13.96
C THR A 102 16.95 -12.68 -12.53
N PRO A 103 17.79 -11.65 -12.30
CA PRO A 103 18.26 -11.34 -10.96
C PRO A 103 17.07 -10.97 -10.06
N THR A 104 17.26 -11.07 -8.75
CA THR A 104 16.24 -10.69 -7.77
C THR A 104 15.86 -9.22 -7.90
N PHE A 105 16.82 -8.35 -8.25
CA PHE A 105 16.61 -6.92 -8.48
C PHE A 105 17.41 -6.44 -9.70
N SER A 106 16.89 -5.48 -10.46
CA SER A 106 17.54 -5.00 -11.70
C SER A 106 17.07 -3.60 -12.15
N ASP A 107 17.92 -2.95 -12.96
CA ASP A 107 17.61 -1.77 -13.78
C ASP A 107 16.99 -2.10 -15.13
N PHE A 108 16.99 -3.36 -15.54
CA PHE A 108 16.30 -3.81 -16.75
C PHE A 108 15.21 -4.82 -16.44
N LEU A 109 14.21 -4.86 -17.31
CA LEU A 109 13.12 -5.81 -17.31
C LEU A 109 13.58 -7.08 -18.04
N PRO A 110 13.84 -8.19 -17.33
CA PRO A 110 14.12 -9.44 -18.00
C PRO A 110 12.84 -9.98 -18.65
N VAL A 111 12.96 -10.52 -19.86
CA VAL A 111 11.81 -10.95 -20.65
C VAL A 111 12.02 -12.32 -21.28
N LYS A 112 10.91 -12.91 -21.72
CA LYS A 112 10.91 -14.02 -22.67
C LYS A 112 10.06 -13.64 -23.87
N ILE A 113 10.69 -13.56 -25.03
CA ILE A 113 10.12 -13.15 -26.30
C ILE A 113 10.10 -14.34 -27.24
N SER A 114 8.96 -14.57 -27.90
CA SER A 114 8.85 -15.59 -28.93
C SER A 114 7.63 -15.38 -29.81
N GLY A 115 7.72 -15.77 -31.07
CA GLY A 115 6.59 -15.73 -31.99
C GLY A 115 6.97 -16.12 -33.40
N GLU A 116 6.09 -15.82 -34.33
CA GLU A 116 6.25 -16.11 -35.76
C GLU A 116 5.91 -14.87 -36.58
N PHE A 117 6.53 -14.74 -37.75
CA PHE A 117 6.18 -13.73 -38.76
C PHE A 117 6.48 -14.23 -40.18
N ASP A 118 5.83 -13.62 -41.16
CA ASP A 118 6.07 -13.87 -42.57
C ASP A 118 6.84 -12.70 -43.22
N ALA A 119 7.94 -13.01 -43.89
CA ALA A 119 8.81 -12.05 -44.57
C ALA A 119 8.39 -11.84 -46.04
N GLU A 120 7.14 -11.44 -46.30
CA GLU A 120 6.58 -11.42 -47.66
C GLU A 120 6.72 -10.07 -48.39
N ASN A 121 6.78 -8.97 -47.62
CA ASN A 121 6.84 -7.61 -48.16
C ASN A 121 8.29 -7.11 -48.27
N PRO A 122 8.61 -6.19 -49.20
CA PRO A 122 9.96 -5.59 -49.29
C PRO A 122 10.40 -4.91 -47.99
N ASP A 123 9.45 -4.33 -47.25
CA ASP A 123 9.63 -3.76 -45.92
C ASP A 123 8.58 -4.37 -44.99
N GLN A 124 9.01 -5.14 -44.00
CA GLN A 124 8.16 -5.93 -43.12
C GLN A 124 8.36 -5.50 -41.67
N PRO A 125 7.41 -4.74 -41.09
CA PRO A 125 7.42 -4.48 -39.65
C PRO A 125 7.04 -5.76 -38.89
N VAL A 126 7.71 -6.00 -37.77
CA VAL A 126 7.45 -7.10 -36.85
C VAL A 126 7.32 -6.58 -35.44
N ASP A 127 6.21 -6.89 -34.79
CA ASP A 127 6.02 -6.68 -33.36
C ASP A 127 6.45 -7.94 -32.62
N LEU A 128 7.43 -7.79 -31.73
CA LEU A 128 7.95 -8.87 -30.92
C LEU A 128 7.03 -9.10 -29.72
N ASN A 129 6.49 -10.30 -29.57
CA ASN A 129 5.60 -10.65 -28.47
C ASN A 129 6.36 -11.41 -27.39
N GLY A 130 5.98 -11.19 -26.13
CA GLY A 130 6.53 -11.94 -25.01
C GLY A 130 5.86 -11.68 -23.67
N VAL A 131 6.56 -12.10 -22.63
CA VAL A 131 6.17 -11.95 -21.23
C VAL A 131 7.31 -11.39 -20.40
N ALA A 132 6.99 -10.68 -19.35
CA ALA A 132 7.97 -10.25 -18.37
C ALA A 132 8.35 -11.40 -17.43
N LYS A 133 9.59 -11.38 -16.94
CA LYS A 133 10.09 -12.35 -15.95
C LYS A 133 10.35 -11.71 -14.58
N SER A 134 9.99 -10.44 -14.40
CA SER A 134 10.05 -9.70 -13.15
C SER A 134 8.86 -8.75 -13.06
N LYS A 135 8.66 -8.14 -11.90
CA LYS A 135 7.70 -7.06 -11.67
C LYS A 135 8.44 -5.73 -11.48
N ARG A 136 7.72 -4.64 -11.29
CA ARG A 136 8.30 -3.30 -11.05
C ARG A 136 7.58 -2.56 -9.92
N VAL A 137 8.36 -1.93 -9.05
CA VAL A 137 7.88 -0.79 -8.25
C VAL A 137 8.35 0.49 -8.93
N PHE A 138 7.45 1.45 -9.09
CA PHE A 138 7.73 2.74 -9.69
C PHE A 138 7.27 3.86 -8.74
N PHE A 139 8.13 4.84 -8.51
CA PHE A 139 7.81 6.05 -7.75
C PHE A 139 7.73 7.22 -8.71
N GLN A 140 6.53 7.77 -8.84
CA GLN A 140 6.30 9.00 -9.58
C GLN A 140 6.30 10.18 -8.61
N MET A 141 7.21 11.13 -8.80
CA MET A 141 7.39 12.28 -7.89
C MET A 141 7.16 13.60 -8.62
N ASN A 142 6.43 14.54 -8.02
CA ASN A 142 6.20 15.87 -8.59
C ASN A 142 7.20 16.94 -8.09
N TYR A 143 8.24 16.52 -7.36
CA TYR A 143 9.29 17.36 -6.79
C TYR A 143 10.67 16.75 -7.04
N GLU A 144 11.73 17.57 -6.97
CA GLU A 144 13.11 17.06 -7.01
C GLU A 144 13.41 16.30 -5.73
N SER A 145 13.71 15.01 -5.85
CA SER A 145 13.90 14.12 -4.70
C SER A 145 15.24 13.42 -4.75
N SER A 146 15.79 13.11 -3.57
CA SER A 146 16.88 12.15 -3.49
C SER A 146 16.37 10.74 -3.84
N THR A 147 17.28 9.83 -4.17
CA THR A 147 16.90 8.50 -4.66
C THR A 147 16.23 7.67 -3.56
N PRO A 148 15.01 7.13 -3.78
CA PRO A 148 14.41 6.13 -2.90
C PRO A 148 15.32 4.92 -2.73
N LYS A 149 15.28 4.30 -1.55
CA LYS A 149 16.15 3.15 -1.23
C LYS A 149 15.33 1.94 -0.85
N LEU A 150 15.63 0.80 -1.45
CA LEU A 150 15.24 -0.48 -0.88
C LEU A 150 16.11 -0.71 0.36
N GLU A 151 15.50 -0.95 1.51
CA GLU A 151 16.21 -1.28 2.75
C GLU A 151 16.14 -2.78 3.07
N GLN A 152 15.05 -3.44 2.66
CA GLN A 152 14.87 -4.89 2.77
C GLN A 152 14.21 -5.44 1.51
N PRO A 153 14.56 -6.68 1.09
CA PRO A 153 15.49 -7.62 1.75
C PRO A 153 16.98 -7.32 1.52
N GLN A 154 17.29 -6.38 0.63
CA GLN A 154 18.65 -5.94 0.34
C GLN A 154 18.71 -4.42 0.25
N ILE A 155 19.79 -3.83 0.75
CA ILE A 155 20.03 -2.39 0.63
C ILE A 155 20.47 -2.07 -0.80
N MET A 156 19.69 -1.26 -1.52
CA MET A 156 20.06 -0.71 -2.82
C MET A 156 19.27 0.55 -3.17
N ASP A 157 19.83 1.37 -4.04
CA ASP A 157 19.15 2.55 -4.59
C ASP A 157 18.20 2.15 -5.72
N PHE A 158 17.09 2.88 -5.87
CA PHE A 158 16.24 2.79 -7.05
C PHE A 158 16.92 3.44 -8.27
N TYR A 159 16.53 3.01 -9.46
CA TYR A 159 17.08 3.53 -10.71
C TYR A 159 16.29 4.75 -11.20
N PRO A 160 16.96 5.83 -11.62
CA PRO A 160 16.27 7.03 -12.11
C PRO A 160 15.71 6.82 -13.52
N GLN A 161 14.55 7.41 -13.79
CA GLN A 161 13.94 7.47 -15.11
C GLN A 161 13.14 8.76 -15.27
N GLU A 162 13.65 9.70 -16.08
CA GLU A 162 12.92 10.93 -16.47
C GLU A 162 12.41 11.79 -15.29
N GLY A 163 13.10 11.78 -14.14
CA GLY A 163 12.71 12.51 -12.92
C GLY A 163 12.00 11.65 -11.88
N ASP A 164 11.61 10.43 -12.25
CA ASP A 164 11.01 9.41 -11.40
C ASP A 164 12.01 8.30 -11.06
N PHE A 165 11.58 7.29 -10.31
CA PHE A 165 12.42 6.18 -9.87
C PHE A 165 11.74 4.83 -10.04
N TYR A 166 12.51 3.79 -10.34
CA TYR A 166 11.99 2.44 -10.50
C TYR A 166 12.95 1.36 -10.02
N LEU A 167 12.39 0.19 -9.76
CA LEU A 167 13.14 -1.03 -9.47
C LEU A 167 12.40 -2.23 -10.04
N TYR A 168 13.05 -3.02 -10.89
CA TYR A 168 12.54 -4.33 -11.25
C TYR A 168 12.90 -5.35 -10.17
N TYR A 169 11.95 -6.22 -9.84
CA TYR A 169 12.13 -7.22 -8.79
C TYR A 169 11.54 -8.59 -9.15
N ASN A 170 12.15 -9.66 -8.65
CA ASN A 170 11.74 -11.05 -8.82
C ASN A 170 11.93 -11.82 -7.51
N THR A 171 11.21 -11.38 -6.47
CA THR A 171 11.15 -12.02 -5.14
C THR A 171 9.69 -12.06 -4.66
N SER A 172 9.40 -12.88 -3.67
CA SER A 172 8.16 -12.87 -2.89
C SER A 172 8.29 -12.15 -1.55
N ASP A 173 9.50 -11.71 -1.18
CA ASP A 173 9.74 -11.02 0.09
C ASP A 173 9.01 -9.68 0.17
N LEU A 174 8.59 -9.30 1.37
CA LEU A 174 8.10 -7.95 1.63
C LEU A 174 9.22 -6.93 1.38
N LEU A 175 8.98 -5.95 0.52
CA LEU A 175 9.95 -4.89 0.25
C LEU A 175 9.72 -3.75 1.24
N LYS A 176 10.78 -3.31 1.91
CA LYS A 176 10.78 -2.10 2.75
C LYS A 176 11.51 -1.00 2.01
N ILE A 177 10.80 0.08 1.69
CA ILE A 177 11.31 1.15 0.82
C ILE A 177 11.32 2.46 1.58
N ARG A 178 12.47 3.12 1.63
CA ARG A 178 12.66 4.46 2.15
C ARG A 178 12.40 5.49 1.06
N ILE A 179 11.44 6.37 1.31
CA ILE A 179 11.03 7.47 0.42
C ILE A 179 11.48 8.79 1.07
N PRO A 180 12.45 9.49 0.47
CA PRO A 180 12.91 10.77 1.02
C PRO A 180 11.88 11.89 0.82
N PHE A 181 11.85 12.81 1.77
CA PHE A 181 11.05 14.03 1.68
C PHE A 181 11.77 15.12 0.88
N PRO A 182 11.03 16.14 0.40
CA PRO A 182 11.55 17.14 -0.55
C PRO A 182 12.66 18.06 0.01
N GLU A 183 12.46 18.64 1.19
CA GLU A 183 13.30 19.70 1.75
C GLU A 183 13.91 19.37 3.13
N SER A 184 13.69 18.16 3.65
CA SER A 184 14.25 17.71 4.93
C SER A 184 14.98 16.36 4.85
N GLU A 185 15.71 16.05 5.93
CA GLU A 185 16.34 14.74 6.13
C GLU A 185 15.32 13.65 6.55
N ARG A 186 14.04 14.02 6.71
CA ARG A 186 12.97 13.07 7.01
C ARG A 186 12.68 12.18 5.80
N PHE A 187 12.06 11.05 6.10
CA PHE A 187 11.65 10.09 5.10
C PHE A 187 10.42 9.33 5.58
N LEU A 188 9.71 8.74 4.65
CA LEU A 188 8.66 7.79 4.95
C LEU A 188 9.11 6.38 4.56
N THR A 189 8.75 5.40 5.36
CA THR A 189 8.85 4.00 4.97
C THR A 189 7.57 3.58 4.25
N GLN A 190 7.68 3.04 3.05
CA GLN A 190 6.60 2.36 2.35
C GLN A 190 6.92 0.88 2.24
N PHE A 191 5.99 0.04 2.66
CA PHE A 191 6.06 -1.39 2.40
C PHE A 191 5.45 -1.72 1.03
N HIS A 192 5.93 -2.80 0.39
CA HIS A 192 5.37 -3.28 -0.85
C HIS A 192 5.30 -4.81 -0.86
N ALA A 193 4.09 -5.34 -0.91
CA ALA A 193 3.83 -6.78 -0.97
C ALA A 193 4.17 -7.33 -2.38
N ALA A 194 5.32 -7.99 -2.50
CA ALA A 194 5.83 -8.50 -3.77
C ALA A 194 4.98 -9.64 -4.37
N ASN A 195 4.08 -10.24 -3.57
CA ASN A 195 3.11 -11.24 -4.00
C ASN A 195 1.94 -10.66 -4.82
N SER A 196 1.84 -9.33 -4.97
CA SER A 196 0.81 -8.65 -5.78
C SER A 196 0.64 -9.26 -7.18
N THR A 197 -0.59 -9.32 -7.69
CA THR A 197 -0.86 -9.84 -9.04
C THR A 197 -0.46 -8.87 -10.15
N SER A 198 -0.28 -7.58 -9.83
CA SER A 198 0.17 -6.58 -10.81
C SER A 198 1.66 -6.74 -11.12
N LEU A 199 2.02 -6.64 -12.40
CA LEU A 199 3.43 -6.60 -12.83
C LEU A 199 4.10 -5.24 -12.61
N SER A 200 3.32 -4.17 -12.43
CA SER A 200 3.85 -2.85 -12.14
C SER A 200 2.96 -2.15 -11.13
N THR A 201 3.54 -1.70 -10.03
CA THR A 201 2.86 -0.84 -9.05
C THR A 201 3.50 0.53 -9.09
N THR A 202 2.67 1.57 -9.26
CA THR A 202 3.12 2.96 -9.23
C THR A 202 2.64 3.61 -7.94
N TYR A 203 3.58 4.07 -7.13
CA TYR A 203 3.33 4.96 -6.00
C TYR A 203 3.54 6.39 -6.47
N ARG A 204 2.53 7.24 -6.31
CA ARG A 204 2.69 8.68 -6.54
C ARG A 204 3.06 9.35 -5.23
N VAL A 205 4.08 10.20 -5.24
CA VAL A 205 4.50 11.00 -4.09
C VAL A 205 4.41 12.46 -4.49
N GLU A 206 3.51 13.19 -3.84
CA GLU A 206 3.11 14.53 -4.25
C GLU A 206 3.40 15.55 -3.14
N TRP A 207 4.08 16.64 -3.49
CA TRP A 207 4.36 17.75 -2.57
C TRP A 207 4.49 19.11 -3.29
N PRO A 208 4.02 20.21 -2.67
CA PRO A 208 3.02 20.21 -1.61
C PRO A 208 1.65 19.85 -2.21
N GLU A 209 0.91 18.94 -1.57
CA GLU A 209 -0.45 18.58 -1.97
C GLU A 209 -1.33 18.36 -0.74
N ASN A 210 -2.39 19.17 -0.65
CA ASN A 210 -3.32 19.16 0.48
C ASN A 210 -4.71 18.65 0.07
N ASN A 211 -4.90 18.22 -1.18
CA ASN A 211 -6.21 17.82 -1.69
C ASN A 211 -6.54 16.35 -1.34
N ASP A 212 -7.79 16.13 -0.99
CA ASP A 212 -8.24 15.02 -0.15
C ASP A 212 -8.44 13.67 -0.86
N PHE A 213 -8.34 13.57 -2.19
CA PHE A 213 -8.83 12.36 -2.85
C PHE A 213 -8.00 11.89 -4.03
N TYR A 214 -7.10 10.92 -3.79
CA TYR A 214 -6.70 9.88 -4.75
C TYR A 214 -6.22 8.63 -4.00
N GLU A 215 -6.84 7.48 -4.27
CA GLU A 215 -6.28 6.18 -3.86
C GLU A 215 -4.88 6.01 -4.50
N ASN A 216 -3.93 5.49 -3.73
CA ASN A 216 -2.55 5.19 -4.15
C ASN A 216 -1.60 6.39 -4.36
N SER A 217 -1.81 7.52 -3.68
CA SER A 217 -0.76 8.54 -3.55
C SER A 217 -0.41 8.86 -2.10
N ILE A 218 0.89 9.02 -1.85
CA ILE A 218 1.42 9.64 -0.64
C ILE A 218 1.44 11.13 -0.93
N LYS A 219 0.73 11.90 -0.12
CA LYS A 219 0.61 13.34 -0.28
C LYS A 219 1.21 14.00 0.94
N LEU A 220 2.14 14.91 0.71
CA LEU A 220 2.82 15.65 1.76
C LEU A 220 2.31 17.10 1.73
N ASP A 221 1.94 17.63 2.90
CA ASP A 221 1.56 19.03 3.03
C ASP A 221 2.77 19.98 2.90
N GLU A 222 2.54 21.28 3.01
CA GLU A 222 3.61 22.29 2.98
C GLU A 222 4.68 22.12 4.08
N ASN A 223 4.36 21.41 5.16
CA ASN A 223 5.27 21.06 6.26
C ASN A 223 5.84 19.63 6.12
N GLU A 224 5.67 19.02 4.94
CA GLU A 224 6.03 17.64 4.59
C GLU A 224 5.37 16.57 5.49
N TRP A 225 4.24 16.90 6.12
CA TRP A 225 3.44 15.92 6.83
C TRP A 225 2.64 15.07 5.83
N PRO A 226 2.64 13.74 5.95
CA PRO A 226 1.87 12.88 5.06
C PRO A 226 0.38 12.96 5.39
N VAL A 227 -0.38 13.78 4.65
CA VAL A 227 -1.84 13.84 4.78
C VAL A 227 -2.52 12.56 4.24
N THR A 228 -1.82 11.82 3.37
CA THR A 228 -2.22 10.48 2.94
C THR A 228 -1.05 9.51 3.07
N LEU A 229 -1.32 8.34 3.65
CA LEU A 229 -0.43 7.19 3.75
C LEU A 229 -1.05 6.01 2.98
N ILE A 230 -0.22 5.06 2.56
CA ILE A 230 -0.67 3.85 1.85
C ILE A 230 -0.37 2.63 2.70
N PRO A 231 -1.36 2.11 3.46
CA PRO A 231 -1.22 0.81 4.09
C PRO A 231 -0.95 -0.27 3.08
N THR A 232 -0.06 -1.19 3.43
CA THR A 232 0.21 -2.38 2.63
C THR A 232 -0.53 -3.55 3.23
N THR A 233 -1.64 -3.95 2.61
CA THR A 233 -2.31 -5.21 2.95
C THR A 233 -1.36 -6.37 2.69
N LEU A 234 -1.08 -7.18 3.71
CA LEU A 234 -0.20 -8.34 3.60
C LEU A 234 -0.99 -9.61 3.30
N ASN A 235 -2.07 -9.82 4.04
CA ASN A 235 -2.90 -11.01 3.89
C ASN A 235 -4.34 -10.77 4.32
N ARG A 236 -5.20 -11.72 3.94
CA ARG A 236 -6.51 -11.91 4.57
C ARG A 236 -6.30 -12.69 5.85
N LEU A 237 -7.04 -12.36 6.89
CA LEU A 237 -7.09 -13.18 8.09
C LEU A 237 -8.00 -14.39 7.84
N ASP A 238 -7.83 -15.43 8.67
CA ASP A 238 -8.73 -16.58 8.71
C ASP A 238 -10.18 -16.12 8.98
N GLU A 239 -11.19 -16.81 8.43
CA GLU A 239 -12.62 -16.47 8.63
C GLU A 239 -13.02 -16.51 10.11
N SER A 240 -12.28 -17.26 10.94
CA SER A 240 -12.43 -17.21 12.40
C SER A 240 -12.09 -15.85 13.02
N GLN A 241 -11.55 -14.91 12.25
CA GLN A 241 -11.20 -13.55 12.65
C GLN A 241 -12.05 -12.51 11.89
N ASP A 242 -13.25 -12.89 11.42
CA ASP A 242 -14.18 -11.99 10.73
C ASP A 242 -14.49 -10.73 11.55
N GLU A 243 -14.48 -10.83 12.89
CA GLU A 243 -14.75 -9.75 13.84
C GLU A 243 -13.45 -9.32 14.55
N THR A 244 -12.29 -9.40 13.88
CA THR A 244 -11.00 -9.02 14.49
C THR A 244 -11.06 -7.59 15.03
N SER A 245 -10.58 -7.41 16.27
CA SER A 245 -10.53 -6.10 16.92
C SER A 245 -9.12 -5.76 17.41
N GLY A 246 -8.94 -5.45 18.69
CA GLY A 246 -7.66 -5.06 19.30
C GLY A 246 -6.45 -5.94 18.95
N LEU A 247 -5.28 -5.30 18.81
CA LEU A 247 -4.00 -5.94 18.49
C LEU A 247 -2.93 -5.66 19.55
N ALA A 248 -2.00 -6.60 19.74
CA ALA A 248 -0.82 -6.39 20.59
C ALA A 248 0.43 -7.08 20.01
N TRP A 249 1.55 -6.37 19.94
CA TRP A 249 2.84 -6.93 19.53
C TRP A 249 3.72 -7.25 20.75
N ILE A 250 3.83 -8.54 21.08
CA ILE A 250 4.50 -9.02 22.30
C ILE A 250 5.61 -9.99 21.90
N GLU A 251 6.85 -9.66 22.28
CA GLU A 251 8.03 -10.52 22.10
C GLU A 251 8.17 -11.13 20.68
N GLY A 252 7.85 -10.34 19.65
CA GLY A 252 7.95 -10.76 18.24
C GLY A 252 6.76 -11.55 17.71
N ARG A 253 5.63 -11.55 18.42
CA ARG A 253 4.38 -12.23 18.06
C ARG A 253 3.23 -11.23 18.05
N LEU A 254 2.31 -11.38 17.10
CA LEU A 254 1.09 -10.58 17.02
C LEU A 254 -0.05 -11.34 17.69
N PHE A 255 -0.72 -10.69 18.64
CA PHE A 255 -1.93 -11.17 19.28
C PHE A 255 -3.12 -10.32 18.84
N SER A 256 -4.27 -10.97 18.69
CA SER A 256 -5.55 -10.35 18.34
C SER A 256 -6.67 -10.92 19.21
N ILE A 257 -7.78 -10.20 19.28
CA ILE A 257 -9.06 -10.66 19.82
C ILE A 257 -10.15 -10.44 18.76
N ASN A 258 -11.29 -11.11 18.94
CA ASN A 258 -12.51 -10.77 18.21
C ASN A 258 -13.46 -9.97 19.10
N ASP A 259 -14.30 -9.16 18.46
CA ASP A 259 -15.35 -8.34 19.10
C ASP A 259 -16.41 -9.19 19.84
N GLY A 260 -17.40 -8.54 20.46
CA GLY A 260 -18.49 -9.08 21.26
C GLY A 260 -19.17 -10.34 20.70
N ASP A 261 -19.77 -11.11 21.61
CA ASP A 261 -20.49 -12.36 21.31
C ASP A 261 -19.64 -13.49 20.65
N ASN A 262 -18.32 -13.31 20.53
CA ASN A 262 -17.37 -14.35 20.12
C ASN A 262 -16.84 -15.18 21.30
N SER A 263 -15.92 -16.11 21.02
CA SER A 263 -15.22 -16.87 22.06
C SER A 263 -14.34 -15.95 22.93
N ASN A 264 -14.20 -16.29 24.20
CA ASN A 264 -13.29 -15.68 25.17
C ASN A 264 -11.83 -16.14 24.94
N GLU A 265 -11.34 -15.94 23.72
CA GLU A 265 -10.03 -16.38 23.25
C GLU A 265 -9.16 -15.21 22.79
N ILE A 266 -7.87 -15.31 23.08
CA ILE A 266 -6.83 -14.46 22.50
C ILE A 266 -6.14 -15.29 21.42
N HIS A 267 -5.99 -14.73 20.22
CA HIS A 267 -5.42 -15.43 19.06
C HIS A 267 -4.00 -14.93 18.78
N GLU A 268 -3.03 -15.84 18.72
CA GLU A 268 -1.72 -15.54 18.14
C GLU A 268 -1.84 -15.69 16.61
N ILE A 269 -1.55 -14.63 15.86
CA ILE A 269 -1.70 -14.59 14.40
C ILE A 269 -0.32 -14.43 13.75
N ASP A 270 -0.09 -15.14 12.65
CA ASP A 270 1.02 -14.84 11.75
C ASP A 270 0.57 -13.76 10.73
N PRO A 271 1.05 -12.51 10.83
CA PRO A 271 0.59 -11.42 9.96
C PRO A 271 0.97 -11.61 8.49
N PHE A 272 1.96 -12.46 8.18
CA PHE A 272 2.40 -12.68 6.80
C PHE A 272 1.54 -13.73 6.10
N SER A 273 1.11 -14.78 6.81
CA SER A 273 0.22 -15.81 6.25
C SER A 273 -1.26 -15.55 6.52
N GLY A 274 -1.58 -14.70 7.50
CA GLY A 274 -2.95 -14.43 7.98
C GLY A 274 -3.55 -15.55 8.84
N ALA A 275 -2.77 -16.60 9.13
CA ALA A 275 -3.24 -17.77 9.85
C ALA A 275 -3.24 -17.55 11.36
N VAL A 276 -4.26 -18.07 12.04
CA VAL A 276 -4.25 -18.26 13.50
C VAL A 276 -3.26 -19.38 13.85
N VAL A 277 -2.20 -19.02 14.55
CA VAL A 277 -1.15 -19.96 15.01
C VAL A 277 -1.66 -20.79 16.18
N ARG A 278 -2.35 -20.14 17.13
CA ARG A 278 -3.02 -20.77 18.27
C ARG A 278 -4.04 -19.80 18.90
N SER A 279 -5.00 -20.38 19.62
CA SER A 279 -5.90 -19.65 20.53
C SER A 279 -5.54 -19.93 21.99
N ILE A 280 -5.76 -18.94 22.85
CA ILE A 280 -5.59 -19.02 24.30
C ILE A 280 -6.92 -18.66 24.97
N GLU A 281 -7.53 -19.61 25.68
CA GLU A 281 -8.81 -19.40 26.37
C GLU A 281 -8.63 -18.65 27.71
N VAL A 282 -9.45 -17.63 27.97
CA VAL A 282 -9.52 -16.92 29.25
C VAL A 282 -10.73 -17.40 30.05
N THR A 283 -10.55 -18.46 30.83
CA THR A 283 -11.66 -19.26 31.39
C THR A 283 -12.59 -18.54 32.37
N ASN A 284 -12.12 -17.46 33.00
CA ASN A 284 -12.88 -16.68 33.97
C ASN A 284 -13.36 -15.31 33.41
N ALA A 285 -13.25 -15.13 32.10
CA ALA A 285 -13.75 -13.98 31.36
C ALA A 285 -14.94 -14.38 30.47
N ALA A 286 -15.83 -13.41 30.23
CA ALA A 286 -16.80 -13.48 29.16
C ALA A 286 -16.39 -12.46 28.10
N ASN A 287 -16.67 -12.76 26.82
CA ASN A 287 -16.61 -11.78 25.75
C ASN A 287 -18.02 -11.19 25.57
N VAL A 288 -18.33 -10.17 26.37
CA VAL A 288 -19.62 -9.46 26.24
C VAL A 288 -19.51 -8.41 25.13
N ASP A 289 -18.44 -7.61 25.13
CA ASP A 289 -18.13 -6.62 24.06
C ASP A 289 -16.61 -6.30 24.14
N TRP A 290 -15.77 -7.21 23.60
CA TRP A 290 -14.30 -7.11 23.64
C TRP A 290 -13.75 -6.24 22.52
N GLU A 291 -13.25 -5.05 22.87
CA GLU A 291 -12.92 -4.05 21.87
C GLU A 291 -11.41 -3.95 21.63
N ASP A 292 -10.60 -3.68 22.66
CA ASP A 292 -9.17 -3.34 22.43
C ASP A 292 -8.19 -4.10 23.33
N LEU A 293 -6.94 -4.13 22.88
CA LEU A 293 -5.80 -4.64 23.62
C LEU A 293 -4.83 -3.52 23.96
N ALA A 294 -4.31 -3.54 25.19
CA ALA A 294 -3.17 -2.71 25.58
C ALA A 294 -2.14 -3.55 26.35
N GLN A 295 -0.89 -3.12 26.40
CA GLN A 295 0.15 -3.88 27.08
C GLN A 295 1.07 -3.03 27.95
N SER A 296 1.49 -3.63 29.05
CA SER A 296 2.67 -3.23 29.82
C SER A 296 3.83 -4.20 29.50
N GLU A 297 4.99 -3.99 30.13
CA GLU A 297 6.10 -4.94 30.03
C GLU A 297 5.72 -6.36 30.51
N ASN A 298 4.78 -6.50 31.45
CA ASN A 298 4.50 -7.77 32.12
C ASN A 298 3.06 -8.28 31.96
N HIS A 299 2.15 -7.46 31.45
CA HIS A 299 0.72 -7.79 31.36
C HIS A 299 0.11 -7.30 30.05
N LEU A 300 -0.78 -8.13 29.51
CA LEU A 300 -1.76 -7.77 28.49
C LEU A 300 -3.07 -7.39 29.17
N PHE A 301 -3.73 -6.37 28.65
CA PHE A 301 -5.04 -5.89 29.08
C PHE A 301 -6.04 -6.09 27.94
N ILE A 302 -7.21 -6.63 28.24
CA ILE A 302 -8.29 -6.91 27.29
C ILE A 302 -9.51 -6.10 27.71
N GLY A 303 -9.97 -5.18 26.87
CA GLY A 303 -11.09 -4.31 27.16
C GLY A 303 -12.44 -4.96 26.84
N ASP A 304 -13.20 -5.38 27.85
CA ASP A 304 -14.62 -5.74 27.71
C ASP A 304 -15.46 -4.55 28.15
N PHE A 305 -15.48 -3.54 27.28
CA PHE A 305 -16.00 -2.20 27.60
C PHE A 305 -16.81 -1.56 26.49
N GLY A 306 -17.02 -2.25 25.37
CA GLY A 306 -17.96 -1.84 24.33
C GLY A 306 -19.35 -1.63 24.93
N ASN A 307 -20.03 -0.60 24.46
CA ASN A 307 -21.32 -0.21 25.00
C ASN A 307 -22.19 0.52 23.98
N ASN A 308 -22.18 0.09 22.72
CA ASN A 308 -22.90 0.74 21.62
C ASN A 308 -24.39 1.00 21.91
N ILE A 309 -25.02 0.19 22.79
CA ILE A 309 -26.42 0.31 23.21
C ILE A 309 -26.61 1.30 24.40
N GLY A 310 -25.56 1.55 25.17
CA GLY A 310 -25.53 2.48 26.30
C GLY A 310 -26.17 1.96 27.58
N ASN A 311 -26.25 0.65 27.76
CA ASN A 311 -26.95 0.01 28.88
C ASN A 311 -26.07 -0.92 29.74
N ARG A 312 -24.80 -1.14 29.38
CA ARG A 312 -23.85 -1.96 30.15
C ARG A 312 -23.58 -1.35 31.51
N ARG A 313 -23.45 -2.19 32.53
CA ARG A 313 -23.15 -1.81 33.94
C ARG A 313 -21.99 -2.61 34.54
N ASP A 314 -21.36 -3.40 33.70
CA ASP A 314 -20.45 -4.49 33.97
C ASP A 314 -19.23 -4.35 33.05
N LEU A 315 -18.78 -3.11 32.85
CA LEU A 315 -17.56 -2.80 32.10
C LEU A 315 -16.36 -3.33 32.89
N VAL A 316 -15.47 -4.03 32.21
CA VAL A 316 -14.33 -4.68 32.84
C VAL A 316 -13.14 -4.72 31.90
N ILE A 317 -11.94 -4.56 32.45
CA ILE A 317 -10.69 -4.82 31.75
C ILE A 317 -10.07 -6.06 32.39
N TYR A 318 -9.82 -7.09 31.56
CA TYR A 318 -9.16 -8.31 31.99
C TYR A 318 -7.65 -8.12 31.90
N LYS A 319 -6.93 -8.45 32.99
CA LYS A 319 -5.47 -8.33 33.08
C LYS A 319 -4.85 -9.72 33.11
N VAL A 320 -4.00 -10.02 32.13
CA VAL A 320 -3.35 -11.32 31.94
C VAL A 320 -1.84 -11.15 32.00
N ALA A 321 -1.13 -12.03 32.72
CA ALA A 321 0.34 -12.01 32.72
C ALA A 321 0.87 -12.45 31.35
N ILE A 322 1.80 -11.67 30.76
CA ILE A 322 2.43 -11.99 29.48
C ILE A 322 3.12 -13.36 29.54
N SER A 323 3.74 -13.70 30.66
CA SER A 323 4.36 -15.01 30.84
C SER A 323 3.37 -16.17 30.72
N ASP A 324 2.09 -15.98 31.08
CA ASP A 324 1.08 -17.02 30.93
C ASP A 324 0.55 -17.06 29.49
N LEU A 325 0.29 -15.90 28.90
CA LEU A 325 -0.08 -15.76 27.48
C LEU A 325 0.91 -16.49 26.55
N LEU A 326 2.20 -16.35 26.81
CA LEU A 326 3.25 -16.93 25.97
C LEU A 326 3.41 -18.45 26.15
N ASN A 327 3.00 -19.01 27.29
CA ASN A 327 3.32 -20.39 27.66
C ASN A 327 2.11 -21.31 27.90
N GLN A 328 0.90 -20.77 27.97
CA GLN A 328 -0.32 -21.52 28.26
C GLN A 328 -1.31 -21.46 27.08
N ALA A 329 -2.21 -22.45 27.03
CA ALA A 329 -3.33 -22.48 26.08
C ALA A 329 -4.67 -22.11 26.76
N VAL A 330 -4.67 -22.08 28.09
CA VAL A 330 -5.82 -21.79 28.93
C VAL A 330 -5.28 -21.04 30.14
N LEU A 331 -5.85 -19.88 30.46
CA LEU A 331 -5.41 -19.04 31.57
C LEU A 331 -6.61 -18.37 32.28
N GLU A 332 -6.32 -17.71 33.39
CA GLU A 332 -7.26 -16.86 34.12
C GLU A 332 -6.75 -15.42 34.10
N ALA A 333 -7.67 -14.46 34.14
CA ALA A 333 -7.38 -13.04 34.22
C ALA A 333 -7.77 -12.43 35.57
N GLU A 334 -7.01 -11.43 36.00
CA GLU A 334 -7.48 -10.48 37.00
C GLU A 334 -8.51 -9.52 36.39
N LYS A 335 -9.36 -8.89 37.22
CA LYS A 335 -10.44 -8.00 36.75
C LYS A 335 -10.25 -6.59 37.29
N ILE A 336 -10.35 -5.63 36.38
CA ILE A 336 -10.40 -4.19 36.67
C ILE A 336 -11.80 -3.74 36.25
N GLU A 337 -12.73 -3.79 37.19
CA GLU A 337 -14.11 -3.38 36.95
C GLU A 337 -14.22 -1.86 37.03
N PHE A 338 -15.05 -1.25 36.19
CA PHE A 338 -15.27 0.19 36.28
C PHE A 338 -16.66 0.62 35.86
N ASN A 339 -17.01 1.85 36.23
CA ASN A 339 -18.19 2.53 35.72
C ASN A 339 -17.87 3.99 35.39
N TYR A 340 -18.63 4.57 34.46
CA TYR A 340 -18.64 6.01 34.23
C TYR A 340 -19.56 6.68 35.24
N PRO A 341 -19.06 7.52 36.18
CA PRO A 341 -19.90 8.17 37.19
C PRO A 341 -21.00 9.07 36.59
N ASN A 342 -20.78 9.53 35.35
CA ASN A 342 -21.69 10.41 34.62
C ASN A 342 -22.75 9.65 33.82
N GLN A 343 -22.63 8.32 33.65
CA GLN A 343 -23.66 7.51 33.00
C GLN A 343 -24.80 7.26 33.98
N THR A 344 -25.83 8.10 33.91
CA THR A 344 -27.01 8.00 34.77
C THR A 344 -28.23 7.43 34.05
N ASP A 345 -28.20 7.44 32.72
CA ASP A 345 -29.21 6.84 31.85
C ASP A 345 -28.67 5.55 31.22
N PHE A 346 -29.45 4.48 31.33
CA PHE A 346 -29.16 3.15 30.76
C PHE A 346 -30.35 2.66 29.92
N GLY A 347 -31.18 3.59 29.45
CA GLY A 347 -32.38 3.34 28.66
C GLY A 347 -32.10 3.08 27.18
N ASN A 348 -31.23 2.12 26.85
CA ASN A 348 -30.93 1.65 25.49
C ASN A 348 -30.90 2.77 24.42
N ASN A 349 -30.09 3.81 24.65
CA ASN A 349 -29.95 4.95 23.73
C ASN A 349 -28.90 4.66 22.65
N SER A 350 -29.08 3.57 21.88
CA SER A 350 -28.10 3.06 20.92
C SER A 350 -27.43 4.17 20.08
N MET A 351 -26.10 4.23 20.14
CA MET A 351 -25.24 5.23 19.47
C MET A 351 -25.59 6.70 19.78
N ASN A 352 -26.31 6.95 20.88
CA ASN A 352 -26.76 8.28 21.30
C ASN A 352 -26.43 8.53 22.78
N HIS A 353 -25.18 8.23 23.14
CA HIS A 353 -24.51 8.53 24.41
C HIS A 353 -22.98 8.52 24.20
N GLU A 354 -22.23 9.04 25.17
CA GLU A 354 -20.76 9.21 25.09
C GLU A 354 -20.01 8.19 26.00
N PHE A 355 -20.57 6.99 26.16
CA PHE A 355 -20.09 5.97 27.12
C PHE A 355 -19.81 4.63 26.45
N ASP A 356 -19.46 4.70 25.16
CA ASP A 356 -19.07 3.60 24.29
C ASP A 356 -17.55 3.64 24.18
N CYS A 357 -16.85 2.69 24.80
CA CYS A 357 -15.39 2.67 24.84
C CYS A 357 -14.87 1.71 23.80
N GLU A 358 -13.85 2.09 23.05
CA GLU A 358 -13.39 1.29 21.91
C GLU A 358 -11.87 1.21 21.82
N ALA A 359 -11.14 2.09 22.52
CA ALA A 359 -9.69 2.10 22.43
C ALA A 359 -9.02 2.33 23.79
N MET A 360 -7.86 1.72 23.98
CA MET A 360 -7.14 1.74 25.25
C MET A 360 -5.62 1.74 25.05
N VAL A 361 -4.89 2.49 25.89
CA VAL A 361 -3.43 2.33 26.03
C VAL A 361 -3.03 2.20 27.50
N TYR A 362 -1.91 1.53 27.74
CA TYR A 362 -1.28 1.47 29.06
C TYR A 362 -0.09 2.44 29.11
N LEU A 363 -0.02 3.27 30.15
CA LEU A 363 1.14 4.13 30.41
C LEU A 363 1.33 4.33 31.91
N ASP A 364 2.56 4.14 32.40
CA ASP A 364 2.99 4.46 33.77
C ASP A 364 2.04 3.96 34.89
N GLY A 365 1.55 2.73 34.74
CA GLY A 365 0.67 2.08 35.73
C GLY A 365 -0.81 2.44 35.61
N SER A 366 -1.18 3.21 34.60
CA SER A 366 -2.55 3.62 34.33
C SER A 366 -3.02 3.12 32.97
N LEU A 367 -4.33 2.92 32.86
CA LEU A 367 -5.04 2.63 31.61
C LEU A 367 -5.74 3.90 31.17
N HIS A 368 -5.47 4.32 29.94
CA HIS A 368 -6.08 5.46 29.28
C HIS A 368 -7.11 4.93 28.30
N LEU A 369 -8.35 5.37 28.42
CA LEU A 369 -9.50 4.88 27.66
C LEU A 369 -10.05 5.98 26.75
N PHE A 370 -10.43 5.62 25.54
CA PHE A 370 -10.96 6.51 24.52
C PHE A 370 -12.31 6.00 24.02
N THR A 371 -13.30 6.90 24.02
CA THR A 371 -14.69 6.59 23.65
C THR A 371 -14.99 6.91 22.19
N LYS A 372 -15.90 6.14 21.58
CA LYS A 372 -16.44 6.32 20.23
C LYS A 372 -17.75 7.10 20.29
N ASN A 373 -17.63 8.41 20.32
CA ASN A 373 -18.80 9.29 20.46
C ASN A 373 -19.51 9.48 19.12
N TRP A 374 -20.46 8.60 18.80
CA TRP A 374 -21.21 8.54 17.53
C TRP A 374 -21.91 9.83 17.10
N VAL A 375 -22.29 10.69 18.05
CA VAL A 375 -23.03 11.94 17.80
C VAL A 375 -22.09 13.12 17.66
N SER A 376 -21.09 13.23 18.54
CA SER A 376 -20.16 14.37 18.55
C SER A 376 -18.93 14.16 17.69
N GLU A 377 -18.66 12.93 17.22
CA GLU A 377 -17.48 12.57 16.40
C GLU A 377 -16.16 13.01 17.07
N SER A 378 -16.15 12.89 18.40
CA SER A 378 -15.04 13.19 19.30
C SER A 378 -14.73 11.96 20.16
N SER A 379 -13.82 12.10 21.12
CA SER A 379 -13.52 11.03 22.07
C SER A 379 -13.29 11.61 23.46
N ASP A 380 -14.08 11.18 24.42
CA ASP A 380 -13.77 11.40 25.84
C ASP A 380 -12.62 10.48 26.25
N HIS A 381 -11.61 11.09 26.88
CA HIS A 381 -10.41 10.43 27.39
C HIS A 381 -10.55 10.24 28.91
N TYR A 382 -10.61 8.98 29.35
CA TYR A 382 -10.69 8.59 30.75
C TYR A 382 -9.40 7.92 31.22
N ILE A 383 -9.19 7.88 32.54
CA ILE A 383 -8.08 7.15 33.16
C ILE A 383 -8.55 6.23 34.29
N LEU A 384 -7.87 5.09 34.41
CA LEU A 384 -8.04 4.09 35.47
C LEU A 384 -6.68 3.59 36.00
N PRO A 385 -6.58 3.17 37.27
CA PRO A 385 -5.47 2.34 37.72
C PRO A 385 -5.43 0.99 36.98
N SER A 386 -4.24 0.43 36.79
CA SER A 386 -4.06 -0.87 36.12
C SER A 386 -4.04 -2.09 37.07
N ASP A 387 -4.30 -1.90 38.35
CA ASP A 387 -4.41 -2.97 39.35
C ASP A 387 -5.84 -3.49 39.46
N ALA A 388 -6.00 -4.77 39.81
CA ALA A 388 -7.32 -5.38 39.99
C ALA A 388 -8.12 -4.65 41.08
N GLY A 389 -9.39 -4.39 40.80
CA GLY A 389 -10.26 -3.62 41.68
C GLY A 389 -11.53 -3.14 40.98
N SER A 390 -12.30 -2.30 41.67
CA SER A 390 -13.48 -1.64 41.11
C SER A 390 -13.29 -0.12 41.21
N TYR A 391 -13.45 0.60 40.10
CA TYR A 391 -13.09 2.01 39.99
C TYR A 391 -14.19 2.87 39.34
N ASP A 392 -14.19 4.14 39.71
CA ASP A 392 -14.90 5.19 38.96
C ASP A 392 -13.94 5.75 37.91
N ALA A 393 -14.31 5.70 36.63
CA ALA A 393 -13.49 6.29 35.56
C ALA A 393 -13.42 7.81 35.69
N GLU A 394 -12.20 8.37 35.69
CA GLU A 394 -11.97 9.82 35.75
C GLU A 394 -11.90 10.40 34.34
N LEU A 395 -12.83 11.31 34.00
CA LEU A 395 -12.80 12.05 32.74
C LEU A 395 -11.71 13.13 32.79
N LEU A 396 -10.77 13.08 31.85
CA LEU A 396 -9.65 14.03 31.78
C LEU A 396 -9.88 15.16 30.78
N GLU A 397 -10.39 14.81 29.61
CA GLU A 397 -10.62 15.73 28.48
C GLU A 397 -11.53 15.11 27.42
N ASN A 398 -11.97 15.95 26.47
CA ASN A 398 -12.62 15.54 25.24
C ASN A 398 -11.70 15.93 24.07
N ILE A 399 -11.43 14.98 23.19
CA ILE A 399 -10.55 15.09 22.04
C ILE A 399 -11.42 15.18 20.79
N ASP A 400 -11.39 16.31 20.11
CA ASP A 400 -12.08 16.49 18.83
C ASP A 400 -11.36 15.70 17.73
N LEU A 401 -11.96 14.69 17.11
CA LEU A 401 -11.28 13.82 16.12
C LEU A 401 -11.83 13.97 14.69
N ASP A 402 -12.96 14.66 14.51
CA ASP A 402 -13.74 14.67 13.25
C ASP A 402 -14.02 13.24 12.73
N GLY A 403 -14.25 12.31 13.67
CA GLY A 403 -14.43 10.89 13.40
C GLY A 403 -14.64 10.02 14.64
N LEU A 404 -14.80 8.72 14.39
CA LEU A 404 -15.03 7.68 15.39
C LEU A 404 -13.73 6.89 15.59
N VAL A 405 -13.19 6.92 16.81
CA VAL A 405 -12.04 6.12 17.20
C VAL A 405 -12.45 4.66 17.37
N THR A 406 -11.57 3.74 17.00
CA THR A 406 -11.75 2.29 17.11
C THR A 406 -10.51 1.58 17.67
N ALA A 407 -9.33 2.20 17.58
CA ALA A 407 -8.11 1.62 18.13
C ALA A 407 -7.14 2.67 18.65
N ALA A 408 -6.30 2.29 19.60
CA ALA A 408 -5.16 3.09 20.03
C ALA A 408 -3.95 2.23 20.34
N ASP A 409 -2.75 2.78 20.16
CA ASP A 409 -1.54 2.20 20.76
C ASP A 409 -0.53 3.31 21.05
N ILE A 410 0.40 3.02 21.96
CA ILE A 410 1.47 3.90 22.36
C ILE A 410 2.83 3.21 22.16
N ASP A 411 3.72 3.87 21.43
CA ASP A 411 5.05 3.32 21.16
C ASP A 411 5.86 3.28 22.46
N PRO A 412 6.28 2.10 22.94
CA PRO A 412 7.05 2.01 24.19
C PRO A 412 8.44 2.66 24.07
N GLU A 413 8.97 2.85 22.85
CA GLU A 413 10.28 3.49 22.64
C GLU A 413 10.19 5.01 22.61
N SER A 414 9.26 5.57 21.82
CA SER A 414 9.15 7.03 21.64
C SER A 414 8.09 7.70 22.52
N GLY A 415 7.17 6.95 23.12
CA GLY A 415 6.03 7.47 23.88
C GLY A 415 4.93 8.09 23.02
N ARG A 416 5.03 7.99 21.69
CA ARG A 416 4.03 8.55 20.77
C ARG A 416 2.75 7.73 20.80
N LEU A 417 1.63 8.44 20.84
CA LEU A 417 0.30 7.86 20.80
C LEU A 417 -0.27 7.97 19.39
N ILE A 418 -0.88 6.89 18.91
CA ILE A 418 -1.70 6.89 17.69
C ILE A 418 -3.12 6.50 18.06
N LEU A 419 -4.08 7.26 17.55
CA LEU A 419 -5.48 6.84 17.50
C LEU A 419 -5.82 6.50 16.05
N MET A 420 -6.54 5.41 15.83
CA MET A 420 -7.09 5.01 14.55
C MET A 420 -8.61 5.07 14.58
N GLY A 421 -9.20 5.34 13.43
CA GLY A 421 -10.65 5.37 13.31
C GLY A 421 -11.11 5.69 11.91
N PHE A 422 -12.38 6.07 11.80
CA PHE A 422 -12.98 6.44 10.53
C PHE A 422 -13.95 7.61 10.65
N ARG A 423 -14.16 8.30 9.53
CA ARG A 423 -15.11 9.40 9.41
C ARG A 423 -16.47 8.88 8.99
N ARG A 424 -17.55 9.23 9.70
CA ARG A 424 -18.90 8.75 9.38
C ARG A 424 -19.58 9.58 8.29
N LEU A 425 -19.55 10.91 8.42
CA LEU A 425 -20.25 11.85 7.54
C LEU A 425 -19.29 12.88 6.93
N GLY A 426 -19.70 13.56 5.85
CA GLY A 426 -18.93 14.64 5.24
C GLY A 426 -18.70 14.44 3.74
N SER A 427 -17.71 15.14 3.18
CA SER A 427 -17.37 15.04 1.76
C SER A 427 -16.80 13.68 1.38
N ASN A 428 -16.09 13.03 2.31
CA ASN A 428 -15.51 11.69 2.16
C ASN A 428 -15.98 10.79 3.32
N PRO A 429 -17.23 10.29 3.30
CA PRO A 429 -17.70 9.36 4.32
C PRO A 429 -16.93 8.04 4.24
N LEU A 430 -16.77 7.38 5.39
CA LEU A 430 -16.09 6.10 5.56
C LEU A 430 -14.58 6.13 5.29
N GLU A 431 -13.97 7.31 5.30
CA GLU A 431 -12.52 7.51 5.22
C GLU A 431 -11.86 7.05 6.54
N GLN A 432 -10.87 6.17 6.45
CA GLN A 432 -10.07 5.73 7.58
C GLN A 432 -8.91 6.68 7.82
N TRP A 433 -8.56 6.90 9.09
CA TRP A 433 -7.53 7.84 9.49
C TRP A 433 -6.66 7.35 10.63
N LEU A 434 -5.50 8.01 10.75
CA LEU A 434 -4.60 7.97 11.90
C LEU A 434 -4.44 9.40 12.44
N TRP A 435 -4.68 9.59 13.73
CA TRP A 435 -4.29 10.78 14.47
C TRP A 435 -3.04 10.47 15.27
N PHE A 436 -2.05 11.35 15.17
CA PHE A 436 -0.76 11.18 15.84
C PHE A 436 -0.59 12.24 16.92
N PHE A 437 0.03 11.85 18.02
CA PHE A 437 0.28 12.70 19.18
C PHE A 437 1.71 12.50 19.69
N GLU A 438 2.32 13.55 20.24
CA GLU A 438 3.65 13.47 20.86
C GLU A 438 3.67 12.48 22.03
N GLY A 439 2.53 12.26 22.68
CA GLY A 439 2.35 11.28 23.75
C GLY A 439 1.33 11.76 24.78
N ILE A 440 1.45 11.26 26.01
CA ILE A 440 0.63 11.65 27.15
C ILE A 440 1.54 12.23 28.24
N ALA A 441 1.20 13.42 28.75
CA ALA A 441 1.89 14.06 29.86
C ALA A 441 0.88 14.67 30.84
N GLU A 442 1.15 14.55 32.14
CA GLU A 442 0.21 14.94 33.20
C GLU A 442 -1.19 14.32 32.97
N ASN A 443 -1.19 13.05 32.57
CA ASN A 443 -2.35 12.25 32.18
C ASN A 443 -3.10 12.71 30.92
N LYS A 444 -2.72 13.81 30.25
CA LYS A 444 -3.41 14.34 29.08
C LYS A 444 -2.62 14.19 27.80
N VAL A 445 -3.33 14.05 26.69
CA VAL A 445 -2.74 13.93 25.34
C VAL A 445 -2.02 15.23 24.97
N GLN A 446 -0.82 15.12 24.40
CA GLN A 446 0.05 16.24 24.02
C GLN A 446 0.38 16.24 22.53
N GLY A 447 0.70 17.42 21.99
CA GLY A 447 1.36 17.56 20.70
C GLY A 447 0.62 16.89 19.55
N ARG A 448 -0.64 17.27 19.33
CA ARG A 448 -1.45 16.76 18.23
C ARG A 448 -0.87 17.19 16.88
N PHE A 449 -0.49 16.21 16.07
CA PHE A 449 -0.10 16.40 14.68
C PHE A 449 -1.31 16.45 13.76
N GLN A 450 -1.09 16.70 12.47
CA GLN A 450 -2.15 16.58 11.48
C GLN A 450 -2.57 15.10 11.31
N GLN A 451 -3.82 14.91 10.89
CA GLN A 451 -4.36 13.60 10.55
C GLN A 451 -3.70 13.06 9.28
N SER A 452 -3.51 11.74 9.22
CA SER A 452 -3.18 11.05 7.96
C SER A 452 -4.30 10.11 7.57
N LYS A 453 -4.69 10.15 6.31
CA LYS A 453 -5.68 9.25 5.71
C LYS A 453 -5.02 7.96 5.30
N ILE A 454 -5.68 6.84 5.56
CA ILE A 454 -5.15 5.50 5.25
C ILE A 454 -6.07 4.68 4.34
N GLY A 455 -7.05 5.33 3.70
CA GLY A 455 -7.97 4.73 2.75
C GLY A 455 -9.42 4.89 3.18
N GLY A 456 -10.29 3.97 2.77
CA GLY A 456 -11.68 3.96 3.17
C GLY A 456 -12.22 2.55 3.32
N ILE A 457 -13.33 2.42 4.05
CA ILE A 457 -13.96 1.13 4.35
C ILE A 457 -14.22 0.27 3.10
N PRO A 458 -14.69 0.81 1.96
CA PRO A 458 -14.88 0.03 0.74
C PRO A 458 -13.62 -0.66 0.17
N ALA A 459 -12.43 -0.22 0.57
CA ALA A 459 -11.16 -0.79 0.12
C ALA A 459 -10.56 -1.79 1.11
N ARG A 460 -10.84 -1.64 2.42
CA ARG A 460 -10.13 -2.38 3.48
C ARG A 460 -10.98 -2.98 4.60
N GLY A 461 -12.27 -2.67 4.71
CA GLY A 461 -13.10 -3.07 5.87
C GLY A 461 -13.17 -1.97 6.93
N PHE A 462 -13.83 -2.20 8.07
CA PHE A 462 -13.79 -1.25 9.19
C PHE A 462 -12.43 -1.36 9.91
N PRO A 463 -11.77 -0.25 10.26
CA PRO A 463 -10.47 -0.30 10.93
C PRO A 463 -10.69 -0.62 12.41
N GLU A 464 -10.12 -1.71 12.94
CA GLU A 464 -10.40 -2.12 14.33
C GLU A 464 -9.14 -2.29 15.19
N GLY A 465 -8.09 -2.93 14.68
CA GLY A 465 -6.88 -3.16 15.46
C GLY A 465 -5.69 -2.32 15.04
N LEU A 466 -4.92 -1.85 16.01
CA LEU A 466 -3.64 -1.15 15.81
C LEU A 466 -2.60 -1.66 16.80
N ALA A 467 -1.38 -1.93 16.33
CA ALA A 467 -0.25 -2.24 17.22
C ALA A 467 1.06 -1.68 16.66
N PHE A 468 1.87 -1.05 17.51
CA PHE A 468 3.23 -0.68 17.18
C PHE A 468 4.10 -1.90 16.94
N TRP A 469 4.93 -1.77 15.92
CA TRP A 469 5.92 -2.72 15.46
C TRP A 469 7.30 -2.03 15.39
N GLU A 470 8.32 -2.81 15.06
CA GLU A 470 9.72 -2.40 15.02
C GLU A 470 9.92 -1.02 14.38
N LYS A 471 10.66 -0.17 15.10
CA LYS A 471 11.06 1.17 14.68
C LYS A 471 9.88 2.12 14.40
N GLY A 472 8.79 1.96 15.16
CA GLY A 472 7.61 2.82 15.10
C GLY A 472 6.69 2.56 13.91
N ASN A 473 6.95 1.54 13.09
CA ASN A 473 5.96 1.08 12.09
C ASN A 473 4.77 0.47 12.81
N ILE A 474 3.62 0.31 12.15
CA ILE A 474 2.42 -0.23 12.81
C ILE A 474 1.78 -1.36 12.01
N TRP A 475 1.27 -2.34 12.72
CA TRP A 475 0.28 -3.29 12.25
C TRP A 475 -1.11 -2.66 12.36
N ILE A 476 -1.95 -2.90 11.36
CA ILE A 476 -3.36 -2.55 11.40
C ILE A 476 -4.22 -3.71 10.89
N SER A 477 -5.34 -3.99 11.56
CA SER A 477 -6.35 -4.94 11.09
C SER A 477 -7.61 -4.22 10.66
N SER A 478 -8.45 -4.94 9.92
CA SER A 478 -9.79 -4.51 9.61
C SER A 478 -10.71 -5.71 9.60
N GLU A 479 -11.88 -5.57 10.24
CA GLU A 479 -12.90 -6.62 10.27
C GLU A 479 -13.52 -6.84 8.89
N ARG A 480 -14.25 -7.95 8.78
CA ARG A 480 -15.00 -8.30 7.59
C ARG A 480 -16.13 -7.30 7.39
N PHE A 481 -16.17 -6.70 6.19
CA PHE A 481 -17.26 -5.81 5.82
C PHE A 481 -18.12 -6.40 4.71
N VAL A 482 -19.40 -6.65 5.02
CA VAL A 482 -20.39 -7.14 4.06
C VAL A 482 -21.47 -6.09 3.82
N LEU A 483 -21.61 -5.68 2.56
CA LEU A 483 -22.79 -4.96 2.06
C LEU A 483 -23.40 -5.78 0.94
N GLU A 484 -24.54 -6.43 1.21
CA GLU A 484 -25.14 -7.42 0.31
C GLU A 484 -25.29 -6.89 -1.14
N GLY A 485 -24.68 -7.61 -2.08
CA GLY A 485 -24.71 -7.28 -3.51
C GLY A 485 -23.77 -6.14 -3.94
N VAL A 486 -22.97 -5.58 -3.02
CA VAL A 486 -22.04 -4.47 -3.29
C VAL A 486 -20.60 -4.82 -2.86
N TYR A 487 -20.37 -5.14 -1.59
CA TYR A 487 -19.05 -5.41 -1.01
C TYR A 487 -19.08 -6.69 -0.17
N ASP A 488 -18.00 -7.46 -0.25
CA ASP A 488 -17.67 -8.56 0.66
C ASP A 488 -16.15 -8.51 0.84
N ILE A 489 -15.72 -7.68 1.80
CA ILE A 489 -14.31 -7.44 2.10
C ILE A 489 -13.96 -8.38 3.25
N PRO A 490 -13.07 -9.36 3.04
CA PRO A 490 -12.65 -10.28 4.10
C PRO A 490 -11.89 -9.52 5.21
N PRO A 491 -11.71 -10.10 6.41
CA PRO A 491 -10.87 -9.48 7.42
C PRO A 491 -9.43 -9.40 6.90
N LEU A 492 -8.75 -8.29 7.14
CA LEU A 492 -7.42 -7.99 6.58
C LEU A 492 -6.42 -7.66 7.67
N ILE A 493 -5.15 -8.00 7.42
CA ILE A 493 -4.00 -7.48 8.16
C ILE A 493 -3.08 -6.72 7.21
N GLY A 494 -2.61 -5.56 7.65
CA GLY A 494 -1.70 -4.72 6.89
C GLY A 494 -0.67 -4.03 7.76
N VAL A 495 0.29 -3.39 7.10
CA VAL A 495 1.36 -2.63 7.73
C VAL A 495 1.38 -1.20 7.19
N VAL A 496 1.64 -0.24 8.08
CA VAL A 496 1.92 1.16 7.72
C VAL A 496 3.33 1.50 8.17
N GLY A 497 4.14 1.99 7.24
CA GLY A 497 5.49 2.41 7.56
C GLY A 497 5.51 3.85 8.06
N LEU A 498 6.10 4.07 9.24
CA LEU A 498 6.20 5.38 9.90
C LEU A 498 7.63 5.72 10.31
N GLU A 499 8.59 4.78 10.14
CA GLU A 499 10.00 5.04 10.41
C GLU A 499 10.48 6.23 9.56
N GLY A 500 11.09 7.21 10.24
CA GLY A 500 11.64 8.43 9.63
C GLY A 500 10.69 9.64 9.60
N LEU A 501 9.42 9.45 9.99
CA LEU A 501 8.39 10.49 9.91
C LEU A 501 8.55 11.61 10.96
N PHE A 502 9.03 11.26 12.15
CA PHE A 502 9.02 12.13 13.32
C PHE A 502 10.39 12.54 13.84
#